data_AF-A0A3C1PSB8-F1
#
_entry.id   AF-A0A3C1PSB8-F1
#
_cell.length_a   1.000
_cell.length_b   1.000
_cell.length_c   1.000
_cell.angle_alpha   90.00
_cell.angle_beta   90.00
_cell.angle_gamma   90.00
#
_symmetry.space_group_name_H-M   'P 1'
#
loop_
_entity.id
_entity.type
_entity.pdbx_description
1 polymer ?
#
loop_
_entity_poly.entity_id
_entity_poly.type
_entity_poly.pdbx_seq_one_letter_code
_entity_poly.pdbx_strand_id
1 'polypeptide(L)' 'NQMTTMHGLIMVFGAVMPAFVGLANWMIPMQVGAPDMALPRMNNWSFWILPFAFLILLSSLFMPGGAPNFGWT' A
#
# COMPACT_ATOMS: atom_id res chain seq x y z
N ASN A 1 20.09 10.21 -1.25
CA ASN A 1 19.45 9.09 -0.50
C ASN A 1 17.93 9.21 -0.39
N GLN A 2 17.36 10.42 -0.30
CA GLN A 2 15.91 10.61 -0.17
C GLN A 2 15.10 9.99 -1.32
N MET A 3 15.44 10.33 -2.57
CA MET A 3 14.73 9.80 -3.74
C MET A 3 14.81 8.28 -3.86
N THR A 4 15.96 7.67 -3.53
CA THR A 4 16.14 6.21 -3.53
C THR A 4 15.31 5.54 -2.44
N THR A 5 15.25 6.14 -1.25
CA THR A 5 14.45 5.64 -0.12
C THR A 5 12.95 5.75 -0.45
N MET A 6 12.51 6.90 -0.95
CA MET A 6 11.13 7.13 -1.37
C MET A 6 10.72 6.21 -2.53
N HIS A 7 11.60 6.01 -3.51
CA HIS A 7 11.36 5.07 -4.60
C HIS A 7 11.15 3.64 -4.06
N GLY A 8 12.03 3.17 -3.17
CA GLY A 8 11.89 1.84 -2.54
C GLY A 8 10.58 1.70 -1.76
N LEU A 9 10.26 2.68 -0.92
CA LEU A 9 9.02 2.69 -0.13
C LEU A 9 7.77 2.69 -1.02
N ILE A 10 7.74 3.53 -2.05
CA ILE A 10 6.61 3.62 -2.99
C ILE A 10 6.46 2.34 -3.79
N MET A 11 7.55 1.79 -4.33
CA MET A 11 7.49 0.59 -5.17
C MET A 11 7.05 -0.63 -4.37
N VAL A 12 7.60 -0.84 -3.16
CA VAL A 12 7.26 -2.02 -2.34
C VAL A 12 5.89 -1.88 -1.70
N PHE A 13 5.66 -0.80 -0.96
CA PHE A 13 4.46 -0.63 -0.12
C PHE A 13 3.30 0.02 -0.87
N GLY A 14 3.58 0.87 -1.86
CA GLY A 14 2.57 1.58 -2.63
C GLY A 14 2.15 0.91 -3.94
N ALA A 15 3.03 0.11 -4.55
CA ALA A 15 2.74 -0.53 -5.85
C ALA A 15 2.66 -2.05 -5.76
N VAL A 16 3.75 -2.74 -5.38
CA VAL A 16 3.84 -4.21 -5.43
C VAL A 16 2.85 -4.85 -4.47
N MET A 17 2.88 -4.50 -3.18
CA MET A 17 1.95 -5.11 -2.21
C MET A 17 0.48 -4.84 -2.54
N PRO A 18 0.04 -3.60 -2.83
CA PRO A 18 -1.35 -3.34 -3.20
C PRO A 18 -1.79 -4.06 -4.48
N ALA A 19 -0.92 -4.21 -5.48
CA ALA A 19 -1.23 -4.95 -6.70
C ALA A 19 -1.53 -6.43 -6.40
N PHE A 20 -0.68 -7.09 -5.60
CA PHE A 20 -0.90 -8.49 -5.23
C PHE A 20 -2.10 -8.67 -4.29
N VAL A 21 -2.34 -7.75 -3.37
CA VAL A 21 -3.54 -7.77 -2.51
C VAL A 21 -4.81 -7.56 -3.34
N GLY A 22 -4.79 -6.67 -4.32
CA GLY A 22 -5.89 -6.47 -5.26
C GLY A 22 -6.19 -7.73 -6.07
N LEU A 23 -5.14 -8.41 -6.56
CA LEU A 23 -5.28 -9.69 -7.25
C LEU A 23 -5.86 -10.78 -6.34
N ALA A 24 -5.38 -10.85 -5.10
CA ALA A 24 -5.86 -11.80 -4.09
C ALA A 24 -7.35 -11.59 -3.77
N ASN A 25 -7.79 -10.33 -3.66
CA ASN A 25 -9.20 -9.97 -3.43
C ASN A 25 -10.14 -10.47 -4.53
N TRP A 26 -9.63 -10.62 -5.75
CA TRP A 26 -10.39 -11.19 -6.86
C TRP A 26 -10.28 -12.72 -6.91
N MET A 27 -9.05 -13.26 -6.85
CA MET A 27 -8.82 -14.69 -7.09
C MET A 27 -9.21 -15.59 -5.92
N ILE A 28 -9.00 -15.18 -4.67
CA ILE A 28 -9.18 -16.06 -3.49
C ILE A 28 -10.65 -16.52 -3.33
N PRO A 29 -11.67 -15.64 -3.41
CA PRO A 29 -13.06 -16.09 -3.33
C PRO A 29 -13.41 -17.12 -4.40
N MET A 30 -12.94 -16.91 -5.64
CA MET A 30 -13.16 -17.83 -6.75
C MET A 30 -12.46 -19.19 -6.55
N GLN A 31 -11.24 -19.19 -6.02
CA GLN A 31 -10.47 -20.42 -5.74
C GLN A 31 -11.12 -21.28 -4.66
N VAL A 32 -11.74 -20.65 -3.66
CA VAL A 32 -12.38 -21.34 -2.52
C VAL A 32 -13.87 -21.62 -2.79
N GLY A 33 -14.44 -21.13 -3.90
CA GLY A 33 -15.86 -21.25 -4.21
C GLY A 33 -16.76 -20.42 -3.28
N ALA A 34 -16.20 -19.38 -2.65
CA ALA A 34 -16.93 -18.49 -1.76
C ALA A 34 -17.54 -17.32 -2.56
N PRO A 35 -18.74 -16.83 -2.17
CA PRO A 35 -19.38 -15.70 -2.84
C PRO A 35 -18.68 -14.35 -2.58
N ASP A 36 -17.95 -14.21 -1.48
CA ASP A 36 -17.24 -12.98 -1.10
C ASP A 36 -16.12 -13.29 -0.09
N MET A 37 -15.31 -12.29 0.24
CA MET A 37 -14.35 -12.31 1.34
C MET A 37 -15.07 -12.47 2.69
N ALA A 38 -14.40 -13.07 3.67
CA ALA A 38 -15.00 -13.32 5.00
C ALA A 38 -15.48 -12.04 5.71
N LEU A 39 -14.82 -10.90 5.46
CA LEU A 39 -15.14 -9.59 6.06
C LEU A 39 -15.16 -8.49 4.98
N PRO A 40 -16.23 -8.39 4.17
CA PRO A 40 -16.26 -7.51 2.99
C PRO A 40 -16.05 -6.03 3.30
N ARG A 41 -16.63 -5.54 4.41
CA ARG A 41 -16.52 -4.13 4.82
C ARG A 41 -15.12 -3.76 5.30
N MET A 42 -14.47 -4.68 6.03
CA MET A 42 -13.09 -4.49 6.47
C MET A 42 -12.13 -4.52 5.27
N ASN A 43 -12.42 -5.37 4.27
CA ASN A 43 -11.66 -5.41 3.03
C ASN A 43 -11.79 -4.11 2.22
N ASN A 44 -12.98 -3.53 2.12
CA ASN A 44 -13.14 -2.21 1.50
C ASN A 44 -12.34 -1.15 2.28
N TRP A 45 -12.37 -1.19 3.62
CA TRP A 45 -11.59 -0.29 4.47
C TRP A 45 -10.07 -0.42 4.25
N SER A 46 -9.56 -1.62 4.03
CA SER A 46 -8.12 -1.84 3.76
C SER A 46 -7.67 -1.11 2.48
N PHE A 47 -8.52 -1.11 1.45
CA PHE A 47 -8.25 -0.36 0.22
C PHE A 47 -8.24 1.16 0.45
N TRP A 48 -9.22 1.69 1.21
CA TRP A 48 -9.32 3.13 1.44
C TRP A 48 -8.19 3.71 2.29
N ILE A 49 -7.52 2.92 3.12
CA ILE A 49 -6.36 3.39 3.89
C ILE A 49 -5.14 3.65 2.98
N LEU A 50 -5.00 2.93 1.86
CA LEU A 50 -3.86 3.06 0.95
C LEU A 50 -3.59 4.49 0.46
N PRO A 51 -4.57 5.24 -0.09
CA PRO A 51 -4.33 6.62 -0.52
C PRO A 51 -3.91 7.53 0.64
N PHE A 52 -4.47 7.35 1.84
CA PHE A 52 -4.08 8.15 3.00
C PHE A 52 -2.65 7.83 3.45
N ALA A 53 -2.27 6.55 3.50
CA ALA A 53 -0.90 6.14 3.81
C ALA A 53 0.11 6.71 2.79
N PHE A 54 -0.26 6.70 1.51
CA PHE A 54 0.57 7.26 0.44
C PHE A 54 0.71 8.79 0.54
N LEU A 55 -0.38 9.49 0.85
CA LEU A 55 -0.36 10.94 1.06
C LEU A 55 0.48 11.31 2.28
N ILE A 56 0.39 10.55 3.37
CA ILE A 56 1.23 10.75 4.56
C ILE A 56 2.70 10.56 4.19
N LEU A 57 3.04 9.50 3.44
CA LEU A 57 4.42 9.27 2.99
C LEU A 57 4.91 10.43 2.11
N LEU A 58 4.11 10.89 1.13
CA LEU A 58 4.47 12.02 0.27
C LEU A 58 4.59 13.33 1.03
N SER A 59 3.78 13.53 2.08
CA SER A 59 3.83 14.74 2.90
C SER A 59 5.21 14.96 3.55
N SER A 60 5.97 13.87 3.79
CA SER A 60 7.34 13.96 4.33
C SER A 60 8.30 14.78 3.45
N LEU A 61 8.04 14.91 2.14
CA LEU A 61 8.82 15.75 1.24
C LEU A 61 8.69 17.24 1.56
N PHE A 62 7.59 17.65 2.20
CA PHE A 62 7.29 19.05 2.52
C PHE A 62 7.52 19.38 4.01
N MET A 63 7.93 18.40 4.81
CA MET A 63 8.24 18.59 6.22
C MET A 63 9.67 19.10 6.42
N PRO A 64 9.96 19.83 7.51
CA PRO A 64 11.32 20.17 7.90
C PRO A 64 12.18 18.91 8.03
N GLY A 65 13.33 18.87 7.35
CA GLY A 65 14.19 17.67 7.25
C GLY A 65 13.99 16.83 5.98
N GLY A 66 12.93 17.09 5.22
CA GLY A 66 12.61 16.41 3.97
C GLY A 66 12.27 14.93 4.14
N ALA A 67 12.22 14.20 3.03
CA ALA A 67 11.89 12.77 3.04
C ALA A 67 12.95 11.92 3.76
N PRO A 68 12.59 10.68 4.19
CA PRO A 68 13.52 9.72 4.78
C PRO A 68 14.76 9.49 3.91
N ASN A 69 15.96 9.43 4.52
CA ASN A 69 17.23 9.37 3.80
C ASN A 69 18.15 8.20 4.21
N PHE A 70 17.63 7.21 4.93
CA PHE A 70 18.38 6.11 5.54
C PHE A 70 18.18 4.75 4.88
N GLY A 71 17.43 4.67 3.76
CA GLY A 71 17.07 3.40 3.13
C GLY A 71 15.66 2.93 3.52
N TRP A 72 15.17 1.90 2.83
CA TRP A 72 13.82 1.34 3.03
C TRP A 72 13.78 0.20 4.06
N THR A 73 14.95 -0.23 4.53
CA THR A 73 15.20 -1.19 5.61
C THR A 73 15.60 -0.44 6.87
#